data_AF-A0A9D6YRV6-F1
#
_entry.id   AF-A0A9D6YRV6-F1
#
_cell.length_a   1.000
_cell.length_b   1.000
_cell.length_c   1.000
_cell.angle_alpha   90.00
_cell.angle_beta   90.00
_cell.angle_gamma   90.00
#
_symmetry.space_group_name_H-M   'P 1'
#
loop_
_entity.id
_entity.type
_entity.pdbx_description
1 polymer ?
#
loop_
_entity_poly.entity_id
_entity_poly.type
_entity_poly.pdbx_seq_one_letter_code
_entity_poly.pdbx_strand_id
1 'polypeptide(L)' 'MRLTTFTDFGLRALILLADRNPQVMSAAAIADHFGVSRHHMAKVLQELAAAGYVEGIRGAQGGVRLARDPRDIRIG' A
#
# COMPACT_ATOMS: atom_id res chain seq x y z
N MET A 1 14.63 16.12 3.31
CA MET A 1 13.43 15.68 2.56
C MET A 1 12.21 15.94 3.43
N ARG A 2 11.18 16.66 2.97
CA ARG A 2 9.94 16.85 3.75
C ARG A 2 8.89 15.87 3.26
N LEU A 3 8.67 14.81 4.04
CA LEU A 3 7.62 13.84 3.75
C LEU A 3 6.27 14.41 4.18
N THR A 4 5.31 14.40 3.27
CA THR A 4 3.91 14.67 3.63
C THR A 4 3.36 13.44 4.36
N THR A 5 2.30 13.61 5.14
CA THR A 5 1.54 12.49 5.74
C THR A 5 1.14 11.46 4.69
N PHE A 6 0.78 11.91 3.49
CA PHE A 6 0.44 11.05 2.37
C PHE A 6 1.62 10.17 1.94
N THR A 7 2.81 10.76 1.81
CA THR A 7 4.04 10.03 1.45
C THR A 7 4.48 9.07 2.56
N ASP A 8 4.36 9.47 3.84
CA ASP A 8 4.66 8.61 4.99
C ASP A 8 3.77 7.35 5.00
N PHE A 9 2.45 7.51 4.82
CA PHE A 9 1.55 6.35 4.72
C PHE A 9 1.80 5.51 3.47
N GLY A 10 2.20 6.11 2.36
CA GLY A 10 2.61 5.37 1.16
C GLY A 10 3.80 4.45 1.43
N LEU A 11 4.84 4.98 2.07
CA LEU A 11 6.03 4.19 2.45
C LEU A 11 5.68 3.09 3.44
N ARG A 12 4.91 3.39 4.48
CA ARG A 12 4.47 2.40 5.47
C ARG A 12 3.64 1.29 4.84
N ALA A 13 2.74 1.62 3.91
CA ALA A 13 1.96 0.63 3.18
C ALA A 13 2.85 -0.30 2.36
N LEU A 14 3.87 0.22 1.67
CA LEU A 14 4.83 -0.61 0.93
C LEU A 14 5.62 -1.54 1.86
N ILE A 15 6.08 -1.05 3.02
CA ILE A 15 6.80 -1.85 4.01
C ILE A 15 5.92 -2.99 4.55
N LEU A 16 4.66 -2.68 4.91
CA LEU A 16 3.71 -3.69 5.39
C LEU A 16 3.40 -4.74 4.32
N LEU A 17 3.16 -4.33 3.08
CA LEU A 17 2.90 -5.27 1.99
C LEU A 17 4.13 -6.10 1.64
N ALA A 18 5.34 -5.57 1.83
CA ALA A 18 6.58 -6.32 1.68
C ALA A 18 6.73 -7.41 2.75
N ASP A 19 6.47 -7.09 4.02
CA ASP A 19 6.47 -8.06 5.13
C ASP A 19 5.45 -9.19 4.93
N ARG A 20 4.32 -8.86 4.30
CA ARG A 20 3.23 -9.81 4.02
C ARG A 20 3.28 -10.43 2.62
N ASN A 21 4.28 -10.12 1.80
CA ASN A 21 4.31 -10.55 0.40
C ASN A 21 4.29 -12.10 0.29
N PRO A 22 3.45 -12.71 -0.57
CA PRO A 22 2.57 -12.11 -1.58
C PRO A 22 1.08 -12.02 -1.18
N GLN A 23 0.77 -11.87 0.10
CA GLN A 23 -0.60 -11.77 0.61
C GLN A 23 -1.30 -10.49 0.10
N VAL A 24 -2.62 -10.61 -0.09
CA VAL A 24 -3.51 -9.50 -0.45
C VAL A 24 -4.07 -8.89 0.83
N MET A 25 -4.04 -7.58 0.94
CA MET A 25 -4.64 -6.84 2.06
C MET A 25 -5.63 -5.80 1.56
N SER A 26 -6.79 -5.69 2.21
CA SER A 26 -7.77 -4.66 1.88
C SER A 26 -7.30 -3.28 2.34
N ALA A 27 -7.71 -2.22 1.65
CA ALA A 27 -7.45 -0.83 2.08
C ALA A 27 -7.99 -0.56 3.49
N ALA A 28 -9.10 -1.21 3.84
CA ALA A 28 -9.68 -1.22 5.17
C ALA A 28 -8.73 -1.79 6.24
N ALA A 29 -8.18 -2.98 6.01
CA ALA A 29 -7.27 -3.63 6.96
C ALA A 29 -5.98 -2.82 7.13
N ILE A 30 -5.43 -2.27 6.04
CA ILE A 30 -4.24 -1.41 6.09
C ILE A 30 -4.53 -0.11 6.84
N ALA A 31 -5.70 0.50 6.61
CA ALA A 31 -6.12 1.71 7.30
C ALA A 31 -6.27 1.48 8.81
N ASP A 32 -6.92 0.38 9.20
CA ASP A 32 -7.11 0.00 10.60
C ASP A 32 -5.75 -0.31 11.27
N HIS A 33 -4.84 -0.99 10.57
CA HIS A 33 -3.48 -1.27 11.08
C HIS A 33 -2.68 0.00 11.40
N PHE A 34 -2.87 1.06 10.61
CA PHE A 34 -2.15 2.33 10.79
C PHE A 34 -2.95 3.42 11.53
N GLY A 35 -4.20 3.15 11.93
CA GLY A 35 -5.06 4.13 12.61
C GLY A 35 -5.41 5.35 11.76
N VAL A 36 -5.59 5.16 10.43
CA VAL A 36 -5.91 6.26 9.50
C VAL A 36 -7.26 6.02 8.83
N SER A 37 -7.89 7.08 8.29
CA SER A 37 -9.17 6.91 7.60
C SER A 37 -9.03 6.03 6.36
N ARG A 38 -10.04 5.19 6.13
CA ARG A 38 -10.12 4.33 4.94
C ARG A 38 -10.07 5.11 3.64
N HIS A 39 -10.67 6.30 3.62
CA HIS A 39 -10.62 7.20 2.46
C HIS A 39 -9.19 7.67 2.14
N HIS A 40 -8.43 8.06 3.17
CA HIS A 40 -7.04 8.48 2.97
C HIS A 40 -6.18 7.30 2.50
N MET A 41 -6.29 6.14 3.14
CA MET A 41 -5.54 4.95 2.73
C MET A 41 -5.90 4.51 1.31
N ALA A 42 -7.18 4.56 0.92
CA ALA A 42 -7.59 4.25 -0.44
C ALA A 42 -6.93 5.17 -1.47
N LYS A 43 -6.83 6.49 -1.20
CA LYS A 43 -6.10 7.42 -2.07
C LYS A 43 -4.61 7.10 -2.14
N VAL A 44 -3.98 6.81 -1.01
CA VAL A 44 -2.56 6.41 -0.96
C VAL A 44 -2.31 5.17 -1.83
N LEU A 45 -3.13 4.13 -1.67
CA LEU A 45 -3.00 2.88 -2.42
C LEU A 45 -3.30 3.07 -3.92
N GLN A 46 -4.22 3.97 -4.29
CA GLN A 46 -4.45 4.32 -5.69
C GLN A 46 -3.22 4.96 -6.34
N GLU A 47 -2.56 5.90 -5.67
CA GLU A 47 -1.33 6.51 -6.19
C GLU A 47 -0.20 5.49 -6.32
N LEU A 48 -0.05 4.59 -5.34
CA LEU A 48 0.92 3.49 -5.42
C LEU A 48 0.62 2.52 -6.56
N ALA A 49 -0.67 2.28 -6.85
CA ALA A 49 -1.09 1.44 -7.96
C ALA A 49 -0.82 2.12 -9.31
N ALA A 50 -1.12 3.42 -9.42
CA ALA A 50 -0.82 4.21 -10.60
C ALA A 50 0.69 4.26 -10.89
N ALA A 51 1.53 4.28 -9.85
CA ALA A 51 2.98 4.18 -9.97
C ALA A 51 3.51 2.73 -10.19
N GLY A 52 2.62 1.73 -10.15
CA GLY A 52 2.96 0.33 -10.40
C GLY A 52 3.77 -0.33 -9.28
N TYR A 53 3.64 0.12 -8.03
CA TYR A 53 4.23 -0.54 -6.87
C TYR A 53 3.31 -1.58 -6.25
N VAL A 54 2.00 -1.34 -6.33
CA VAL A 54 0.97 -2.29 -5.89
C VAL A 54 0.01 -2.58 -7.02
N GLU A 55 -0.69 -3.70 -6.93
CA GLU A 55 -1.77 -4.04 -7.85
C GLU A 55 -3.03 -4.42 -7.08
N GLY A 56 -4.19 -4.08 -7.65
CA GLY A 56 -5.49 -4.35 -7.06
C GLY A 56 -6.03 -5.72 -7.47
N ILE A 57 -6.48 -6.49 -6.48
CA ILE A 57 -7.17 -7.77 -6.69
C ILE A 57 -8.66 -7.55 -6.43
N ARG A 58 -9.51 -7.96 -7.39
CA ARG A 58 -10.98 -7.86 -7.29
C ARG A 58 -11.56 -9.09 -6.58
N GLY A 59 -12.78 -8.94 -6.04
CA GLY A 59 -13.54 -10.02 -5.41
C GLY A 59 -13.78 -9.83 -3.91
N ALA A 60 -14.47 -10.77 -3.26
CA ALA A 60 -14.83 -10.69 -1.85
C ALA A 60 -13.61 -10.68 -0.89
N GLN A 61 -12.51 -11.29 -1.31
CA GLN A 61 -11.20 -11.25 -0.64
C GLN A 61 -10.22 -10.32 -1.36
N GLY A 62 -10.76 -9.33 -2.08
CA GLY A 62 -9.98 -8.36 -2.83
C GLY A 62 -9.21 -7.39 -1.94
N GLY A 63 -8.37 -6.58 -2.57
CA GLY A 63 -7.47 -5.66 -1.89
C GLY A 63 -6.31 -5.27 -2.78
N VAL A 64 -5.14 -5.09 -2.17
CA VAL A 64 -3.89 -4.80 -2.87
C VAL A 64 -2.78 -5.73 -2.40
N ARG A 65 -1.81 -5.99 -3.28
CA ARG A 65 -0.52 -6.62 -2.95
C ARG A 65 0.59 -5.91 -3.72
N LEU A 66 1.85 -6.19 -3.42
CA LEU A 66 2.96 -5.66 -4.21
C LEU A 66 2.89 -6.17 -5.65
N ALA A 67 3.12 -5.26 -6.60
CA ALA A 67 3.24 -5.58 -8.02
C ALA A 67 4.67 -5.99 -8.42
N ARG A 68 5.64 -5.85 -7.49
CA ARG A 68 7.07 -6.12 -7.68
C ARG A 68 7.63 -6.87 -6.49
N ASP A 69 8.74 -7.58 -6.66
CA ASP A 69 9.49 -8.14 -5.52
C ASP A 69 9.92 -6.97 -4.61
N PRO A 70 9.77 -7.08 -3.28
CA PRO A 70 10.21 -6.04 -2.34
C PRO A 70 11.66 -5.58 -2.57
N ARG A 71 12.55 -6.48 -3.00
CA ARG A 71 13.97 -6.18 -3.25
C ARG A 71 14.21 -5.28 -4.46
N ASP A 72 13.21 -5.18 -5.35
CA ASP A 72 13.26 -4.32 -6.54
C ASP A 72 12.67 -2.93 -6.27
N ILE A 73 12.13 -2.67 -5.08
CA ILE A 73 11.57 -1.38 -4.69
C ILE A 73 12.66 -0.58 -3.95
N ARG A 74 13.22 0.43 -4.61
CA ARG A 74 14.23 1.34 -4.05
C ARG A 74 13.62 2.68 -3.65
N ILE A 75 14.08 3.22 -2.54
CA ILE A 75 13.71 4.55 -2.06
C ILE A 75 14.91 5.48 -2.26
N GLY A 76 14.79 6.42 -3.20
CA GLY A 76 15.89 7.31 -3.62
C GLY A 76 16.85 6.63 -4.58
#